data_AF-A0A7F8RGU8-F1
#
_entry.id   AF-A0A7F8RGU8-F1
#
_cell.length_a   1.000
_cell.length_b   1.000
_cell.length_c   1.000
_cell.angle_alpha   90.00
_cell.angle_beta   90.00
_cell.angle_gamma   90.00
#
_symmetry.space_group_name_H-M   'P 1'
#
loop_
_entity.id
_entity.type
_entity.pdbx_description
1 polymer ?
#
loop_
_entity_poly.entity_id
_entity_poly.type
_entity_poly.pdbx_seq_one_letter_code
_entity_poly.pdbx_strand_id
1 'polypeptide(L)'
;MSRTQTPDSSSPGDGAEGQETLVRTRCGSKEADACSVPISEIITVEETDTHGKRSSSGKWQKMEKPFAFTVHCVKRARRRRWKWAQVTFCCAEEPLCHLWLQALQELLAKLTSRPKHLLVFINPFGGKGQGKRIYERKVAPLFTLASITTEIIVTERANQAKESLYEINIDKYDGIVCVGGDGMFSEILHGLVGRTQRNAGVDQNQPRAALVPSPLRIGIIPAGSA
;
A
#
# COMPACT_ATOMS: atom_id res chain seq x y z
N MET A 1 56.72 -14.85 23.44
CA MET A 1 57.58 -13.81 24.04
C MET A 1 57.12 -12.48 23.47
N SER A 2 56.20 -11.79 24.16
CA SER A 2 56.48 -10.54 24.92
C SER A 2 56.63 -9.32 23.99
N ARG A 3 55.58 -8.50 23.74
CA ARG A 3 55.28 -7.18 24.36
C ARG A 3 56.49 -6.21 24.30
N THR A 4 56.47 -4.95 23.82
CA THR A 4 55.52 -3.81 23.91
C THR A 4 56.16 -2.66 23.06
N GLN A 5 55.50 -1.73 22.36
CA GLN A 5 55.02 -0.40 22.83
C GLN A 5 54.61 0.47 21.61
N THR A 6 53.48 1.17 21.71
CA THR A 6 53.10 2.46 21.06
C THR A 6 53.69 3.63 21.89
N PRO A 7 53.76 4.94 21.47
CA PRO A 7 52.69 5.68 20.76
C PRO A 7 53.06 6.90 19.85
N ASP A 8 51.99 7.46 19.25
CA ASP A 8 51.65 8.86 18.96
C ASP A 8 52.21 9.70 17.78
N SER A 9 51.24 10.03 16.91
CA SER A 9 50.84 11.38 16.46
C SER A 9 51.65 12.10 15.38
N SER A 10 50.95 12.43 14.27
CA SER A 10 50.74 13.78 13.70
C SER A 10 50.63 13.73 12.16
N SER A 11 49.44 14.01 11.64
CA SER A 11 49.15 14.22 10.23
C SER A 11 49.01 15.72 9.94
N PRO A 12 49.54 16.24 8.82
CA PRO A 12 49.13 17.53 8.28
C PRO A 12 48.07 17.39 7.17
N GLY A 13 47.24 18.43 7.04
CA GLY A 13 46.23 18.64 6.00
C GLY A 13 46.82 18.71 4.58
N ASP A 14 46.04 18.90 3.52
CA ASP A 14 44.99 19.92 3.39
C ASP A 14 44.17 19.68 2.10
N GLY A 15 42.97 20.25 2.04
CA GLY A 15 42.39 20.73 0.78
C GLY A 15 41.39 19.84 0.03
N ALA A 16 40.09 19.98 0.33
CA ALA A 16 39.05 20.43 -0.62
C ALA A 16 37.64 20.22 -0.01
N GLU A 17 37.23 21.16 0.84
CA GLU A 17 35.82 21.31 1.24
C GLU A 17 35.02 21.91 0.07
N GLY A 18 34.18 21.09 -0.56
CA GLY A 18 33.10 21.56 -1.41
C GLY A 18 31.99 22.17 -0.55
N GLN A 19 31.85 23.48 -0.59
CA GLN A 19 30.83 24.23 0.12
C GLN A 19 29.42 23.88 -0.40
N GLU A 20 28.69 23.03 0.32
CA GLU A 20 27.23 22.96 0.19
C GLU A 20 26.63 24.26 0.72
N THR A 21 26.23 25.12 -0.21
CA THR A 21 25.60 26.41 0.08
C THR A 21 24.17 26.15 0.54
N LEU A 22 23.99 26.06 1.86
CA LEU A 22 22.69 26.02 2.54
C LEU A 22 21.96 27.36 2.34
N VAL A 23 21.06 27.43 1.36
CA VAL A 23 20.12 28.54 1.22
C VAL A 23 19.09 28.46 2.35
N ARG A 24 19.38 29.14 3.47
CA ARG A 24 18.46 29.33 4.59
C ARG A 24 17.37 30.34 4.22
N THR A 25 16.21 29.85 3.81
CA THR A 25 14.99 30.66 3.85
C THR A 25 14.36 30.54 5.23
N ARG A 26 14.49 31.58 6.07
CA ARG A 26 13.76 31.70 7.34
C ARG A 26 12.27 31.88 7.06
N CYS A 27 11.44 30.95 7.51
CA CYS A 27 10.07 31.23 7.90
C CYS A 27 9.79 30.53 9.24
N GLY A 28 9.16 31.25 10.17
CA GLY A 28 9.22 31.01 11.61
C GLY A 28 8.54 29.74 12.14
N SER A 29 9.14 29.26 13.24
CA SER A 29 8.53 28.58 14.40
C SER A 29 7.72 27.30 14.18
N LYS A 30 8.45 26.20 14.00
CA LYS A 30 8.51 24.98 14.84
C LYS A 30 9.49 24.06 14.13
N GLU A 31 10.41 23.40 14.84
CA GLU A 31 11.20 22.31 14.26
C GLU A 31 10.22 21.36 13.56
N ALA A 32 10.24 21.39 12.22
CA ALA A 32 9.43 20.50 11.42
C ALA A 32 10.04 19.12 11.61
N ASP A 33 9.40 18.32 12.47
CA ASP A 33 9.71 16.92 12.69
C ASP A 33 9.92 16.26 11.31
N ALA A 34 11.16 15.93 10.98
CA ALA A 34 11.53 15.47 9.65
C ALA A 34 10.82 14.14 9.39
N CYS A 35 9.72 14.19 8.64
CA CYS A 35 8.86 13.04 8.45
C CYS A 35 9.40 12.19 7.28
N SER A 36 10.16 11.15 7.60
CA SER A 36 10.54 10.12 6.62
C SER A 36 9.39 9.12 6.44
N VAL A 37 8.99 8.85 5.20
CA VAL A 37 8.00 7.82 4.85
C VAL A 37 8.70 6.74 4.03
N PRO A 38 8.69 5.46 4.45
CA PRO A 38 9.20 4.37 3.63
C PRO A 38 8.48 4.29 2.29
N ILE A 39 9.19 3.97 1.20
CA ILE A 39 8.59 3.84 -0.15
C ILE A 39 7.46 2.81 -0.16
N SER A 40 7.58 1.73 0.63
CA SER A 40 6.55 0.71 0.78
C SER A 40 5.24 1.20 1.44
N GLU A 41 5.26 2.37 2.09
CA GLU A 41 4.11 3.00 2.72
C GLU A 41 3.45 4.07 1.82
N ILE A 42 4.02 4.34 0.64
CA ILE A 42 3.43 5.21 -0.37
C ILE A 42 2.41 4.40 -1.18
N ILE A 43 1.17 4.89 -1.20
CA ILE A 43 0.07 4.33 -1.99
C ILE A 43 0.25 4.78 -3.44
N THR A 44 0.28 6.07 -3.72
CA THR A 44 0.41 6.58 -5.08
C THR A 44 0.99 7.99 -5.07
N VAL A 45 1.43 8.42 -6.24
CA VAL A 45 1.85 9.79 -6.48
C VAL A 45 1.11 10.30 -7.71
N GLU A 46 0.42 11.42 -7.53
CA GLU A 46 -0.43 12.03 -8.55
C GLU A 46 0.02 13.46 -8.81
N GLU A 47 -0.01 13.88 -10.07
CA GLU A 47 0.08 15.30 -10.38
C GLU A 47 -1.18 16.01 -9.88
N THR A 48 -1.02 17.20 -9.32
CA THR A 48 -2.15 17.93 -8.74
C THR A 48 -2.89 18.66 -9.86
N ASP A 49 -3.87 17.99 -10.48
CA ASP A 49 -4.71 18.57 -11.53
C ASP A 49 -5.55 19.74 -10.99
N THR A 50 -5.32 20.94 -11.52
CA THR A 50 -6.06 22.16 -11.11
C THR A 50 -7.40 22.35 -11.85
N HIS A 51 -8.07 21.27 -12.26
CA HIS A 51 -9.27 21.31 -13.09
C HIS A 51 -10.61 21.05 -12.36
N GLY A 52 -10.72 21.42 -11.07
CA GLY A 52 -11.95 21.28 -10.28
C GLY A 52 -12.57 22.59 -9.78
N LYS A 53 -13.66 23.03 -10.45
CA LYS A 53 -14.69 24.02 -10.04
C LYS A 53 -14.25 25.46 -9.67
N ARG A 54 -14.36 26.36 -10.67
CA ARG A 54 -14.57 27.80 -10.47
C ARG A 54 -15.94 28.03 -9.81
N SER A 55 -15.94 28.38 -8.52
CA SER A 55 -17.02 29.16 -7.92
C SER A 55 -16.61 30.63 -7.96
N SER A 56 -17.46 31.47 -8.54
CA SER A 56 -17.25 32.89 -8.73
C SER A 56 -17.43 33.66 -7.41
N SER A 57 -16.36 34.19 -6.84
CA SER A 57 -16.39 35.46 -6.10
C SER A 57 -14.98 35.95 -5.79
N GLY A 58 -14.72 37.22 -6.08
CA GLY A 58 -13.57 37.96 -5.56
C GLY A 58 -12.40 38.12 -6.52
N LYS A 59 -12.16 39.36 -6.95
CA LYS A 59 -10.91 39.83 -7.55
C LYS A 59 -9.73 39.54 -6.60
N TRP A 60 -8.90 38.57 -6.95
CA TRP A 60 -7.54 38.41 -6.42
C TRP A 60 -6.61 38.09 -7.59
N GLN A 61 -5.42 38.68 -7.56
CA GLN A 61 -4.41 38.59 -8.61
C GLN A 61 -4.11 37.12 -8.94
N LYS A 62 -4.15 36.80 -10.23
CA LYS A 62 -3.85 35.48 -10.78
C LYS A 62 -2.35 35.19 -10.57
N MET A 63 -1.99 34.64 -9.41
CA MET A 63 -0.67 34.03 -9.23
C MET A 63 -0.58 32.86 -10.21
N GLU A 64 0.50 32.82 -11.00
CA GLU A 64 0.85 31.64 -11.78
C GLU A 64 0.92 30.45 -10.81
N LYS A 65 0.16 29.40 -11.15
CA LYS A 65 -0.05 28.27 -10.25
C LYS A 65 1.27 27.51 -10.12
N PRO A 66 1.79 27.26 -8.91
CA PRO A 66 3.00 26.46 -8.76
C PRO A 66 2.72 25.04 -9.24
N PHE A 67 3.66 24.45 -9.98
CA PHE A 67 3.64 23.04 -10.35
C PHE A 67 3.64 22.20 -9.07
N ALA A 68 2.75 21.23 -8.94
CA ALA A 68 2.61 20.49 -7.69
C ALA A 68 2.23 19.03 -7.92
N PHE A 69 2.78 18.16 -7.07
CA PHE A 69 2.42 16.74 -7.03
C PHE A 69 2.04 16.34 -5.59
N THR A 70 1.15 15.36 -5.47
CA THR A 70 0.64 14.87 -4.18
C THR A 70 1.05 13.42 -3.99
N VAL A 71 1.70 13.14 -2.85
CA VAL A 71 2.06 11.80 -2.41
C VAL A 71 1.03 11.30 -1.40
N HIS A 72 0.29 10.26 -1.77
CA HIS A 72 -0.63 9.55 -0.88
C HIS A 72 0.14 8.47 -0.14
N CYS A 73 0.14 8.51 1.18
CA CYS A 73 0.85 7.55 2.01
C CYS A 73 0.01 7.06 3.19
N VAL A 74 0.42 5.95 3.78
CA VAL A 74 -0.09 5.50 5.06
C VAL A 74 0.94 5.80 6.15
N LYS A 75 0.50 6.42 7.25
CA LYS A 75 1.35 6.65 8.43
C LYS A 75 0.91 5.75 9.56
N ARG A 76 1.89 5.14 10.23
CA ARG A 76 1.65 4.40 11.48
C ARG A 76 1.26 5.39 12.58
N ALA A 77 0.06 5.26 13.10
CA ALA A 77 -0.42 5.97 14.27
C ALA A 77 -0.27 5.09 15.53
N ARG A 78 -0.47 5.71 16.71
CA ARG A 78 -0.54 4.98 17.99
C ARG A 78 -1.55 3.82 17.92
N ARG A 79 -1.26 2.74 18.66
CA ARG A 79 -2.09 1.51 18.76
C ARG A 79 -2.21 0.69 17.47
N ARG A 80 -1.14 0.58 16.66
CA ARG A 80 -1.09 -0.25 15.43
C ARG A 80 -2.16 0.13 14.40
N ARG A 81 -2.60 1.40 14.40
CA ARG A 81 -3.57 1.93 13.43
C ARG A 81 -2.82 2.59 12.29
N TRP A 82 -3.24 2.30 11.07
CA TRP A 82 -2.78 3.02 9.90
C TRP A 82 -3.71 4.20 9.63
N LYS A 83 -3.14 5.36 9.31
CA LYS A 83 -3.88 6.53 8.88
C LYS A 83 -3.44 6.90 7.47
N TRP A 84 -4.41 7.12 6.60
CA TRP A 84 -4.14 7.75 5.31
C TRP A 84 -3.72 9.21 5.55
N ALA A 85 -2.65 9.62 4.87
CA ALA A 85 -2.15 10.97 4.82
C ALA A 85 -1.79 11.33 3.37
N GLN A 86 -1.81 12.62 3.07
CA GLN A 86 -1.35 13.15 1.79
C GLN A 86 -0.41 14.31 2.06
N VAL A 87 0.64 14.42 1.23
CA VAL A 87 1.60 15.52 1.27
C VAL A 87 1.72 16.07 -0.14
N THR A 88 1.39 17.35 -0.31
CA THR A 88 1.52 18.06 -1.58
C THR A 88 2.83 18.83 -1.58
N PHE A 89 3.63 18.62 -2.62
CA PHE A 89 4.89 19.30 -2.84
C PHE A 89 4.71 20.31 -3.96
N CYS A 90 5.12 21.55 -3.73
CA CYS A 90 5.11 22.61 -4.72
C CYS A 90 6.53 22.80 -5.27
N CYS A 91 6.64 22.91 -6.59
CA CYS A 91 7.89 23.12 -7.31
C CYS A 91 7.86 24.51 -7.96
N ALA A 92 9.04 25.13 -8.01
CA ALA A 92 9.23 26.39 -8.74
C ALA A 92 9.21 26.18 -10.27
N GLU A 93 9.64 25.00 -10.73
CA GLU A 93 9.77 24.66 -12.15
C GLU A 93 9.02 23.37 -12.49
N GLU A 94 8.39 23.34 -13.67
CA GLU A 94 7.67 22.18 -14.21
C GLU A 94 8.55 20.93 -14.38
N PRO A 95 9.78 21.02 -14.93
CA PRO A 95 10.61 19.84 -15.15
C PRO A 95 11.02 19.17 -13.85
N LEU A 96 11.22 19.95 -12.78
CA LEU A 96 11.54 19.41 -11.45
C LEU A 96 10.36 18.63 -10.87
N CYS A 97 9.13 19.14 -11.04
CA CYS A 97 7.92 18.45 -10.62
C CYS A 97 7.77 17.10 -11.34
N HIS A 98 7.93 17.09 -12.66
CA HIS A 98 7.88 15.88 -13.48
C HIS A 98 8.98 14.88 -13.12
N LEU A 99 10.21 15.35 -12.88
CA LEU A 99 11.33 14.50 -12.47
C LEU A 99 11.02 13.75 -11.17
N TRP A 100 10.50 14.44 -10.15
CA TRP A 100 10.13 13.82 -8.89
C TRP A 100 8.97 12.83 -9.04
N LEU A 101 7.95 13.21 -9.81
CA LEU A 101 6.80 12.34 -10.09
C LEU A 101 7.25 11.03 -10.75
N GLN A 102 8.06 11.13 -11.81
CA GLN A 102 8.58 9.98 -12.54
C GLN A 102 9.48 9.10 -11.64
N ALA A 103 10.41 9.71 -10.90
CA ALA A 103 11.30 8.98 -10.00
C ALA A 103 10.53 8.19 -8.94
N LEU A 104 9.50 8.79 -8.33
CA LEU A 104 8.67 8.10 -7.35
C LEU A 104 7.82 6.99 -7.98
N GLN A 105 7.24 7.22 -9.16
CA GLN A 105 6.49 6.20 -9.89
C GLN A 105 7.38 5.00 -10.25
N GLU A 106 8.61 5.23 -10.70
CA GLU A 106 9.59 4.16 -10.98
C GLU A 106 9.97 3.37 -9.73
N LEU A 107 10.15 4.05 -8.59
CA LEU A 107 10.41 3.40 -7.31
C LEU A 107 9.24 2.54 -6.86
N LEU A 108 8.00 3.01 -7.03
CA LEU A 108 6.79 2.25 -6.73
C LEU A 108 6.62 1.04 -7.66
N ALA A 109 6.94 1.19 -8.94
CA ALA A 109 6.86 0.10 -9.92
C ALA A 109 7.84 -1.05 -9.62
N LYS A 110 8.98 -0.75 -8.97
CA LYS A 110 9.99 -1.74 -8.54
C LYS A 110 9.57 -2.55 -7.31
N LEU A 111 8.50 -2.16 -6.60
CA LEU A 111 8.02 -2.90 -5.43
C LEU A 111 7.27 -4.18 -5.85
N THR A 112 7.98 -5.32 -5.85
CA THR A 112 7.41 -6.64 -6.20
C THR A 112 6.47 -7.20 -5.14
N SER A 113 6.52 -6.70 -3.90
CA SER A 113 5.66 -7.15 -2.80
C SER A 113 4.24 -6.60 -2.88
N ARG A 114 3.97 -5.67 -3.81
CA ARG A 114 2.71 -4.97 -3.91
C ARG A 114 1.75 -5.76 -4.82
N PRO A 115 0.57 -6.17 -4.31
CA PRO A 115 -0.40 -6.87 -5.16
C PRO A 115 -0.94 -5.92 -6.24
N LYS A 116 -1.18 -6.46 -7.43
CA LYS A 116 -1.77 -5.77 -8.59
C LYS A 116 -3.14 -6.33 -8.95
N HIS A 117 -3.35 -7.63 -8.75
CA HIS A 117 -4.60 -8.32 -9.07
C HIS A 117 -5.12 -9.08 -7.85
N LEU A 118 -6.29 -8.70 -7.34
CA LEU A 118 -6.91 -9.35 -6.18
C LEU A 118 -8.27 -9.95 -6.54
N LEU A 119 -8.54 -11.16 -6.04
CA LEU A 119 -9.87 -11.75 -6.05
C LEU A 119 -10.58 -11.40 -4.74
N VAL A 120 -11.71 -10.70 -4.83
CA VAL A 120 -12.47 -10.24 -3.66
C VAL A 120 -13.77 -11.02 -3.56
N PHE A 121 -13.95 -11.74 -2.46
CA PHE A 121 -15.24 -12.32 -2.12
C PHE A 121 -15.97 -11.46 -1.10
N ILE A 122 -17.26 -11.24 -1.34
CA ILE A 122 -18.12 -10.43 -0.48
C ILE A 122 -19.31 -11.26 -0.04
N ASN A 123 -19.49 -11.41 1.27
CA ASN A 123 -20.74 -11.92 1.83
C ASN A 123 -21.69 -10.75 2.14
N PRO A 124 -22.78 -10.55 1.36
CA PRO A 124 -23.70 -9.45 1.56
C PRO A 124 -24.57 -9.61 2.81
N PHE A 125 -24.74 -10.83 3.32
CA PHE A 125 -25.59 -11.14 4.47
C PHE A 125 -24.80 -11.29 5.78
N GLY A 126 -23.46 -11.29 5.71
CA GLY A 126 -22.60 -11.44 6.89
C GLY A 126 -22.72 -10.27 7.87
N GLY A 127 -22.84 -10.58 9.16
CA GLY A 127 -22.87 -9.58 10.25
C GLY A 127 -24.04 -8.59 10.11
N LYS A 128 -23.72 -7.30 9.98
CA LYS A 128 -24.72 -6.21 9.83
C LYS A 128 -25.22 -6.01 8.39
N GLY A 129 -24.90 -6.93 7.47
CA GLY A 129 -25.26 -6.83 6.05
C GLY A 129 -24.61 -5.63 5.34
N GLN A 130 -23.47 -5.12 5.84
CA GLN A 130 -22.81 -3.93 5.30
C GLN A 130 -21.63 -4.27 4.38
N GLY A 131 -21.31 -5.55 4.13
CA GLY A 131 -20.11 -5.97 3.40
C GLY A 131 -19.95 -5.30 2.04
N LYS A 132 -21.00 -5.38 1.20
CA LYS A 132 -21.02 -4.73 -0.12
C LYS A 132 -20.81 -3.21 -0.02
N ARG A 133 -21.54 -2.54 0.89
CA ARG A 133 -21.43 -1.09 1.08
C ARG A 133 -20.06 -0.65 1.61
N ILE A 134 -19.47 -1.42 2.53
CA ILE A 134 -18.12 -1.16 3.06
C ILE A 134 -17.11 -1.28 1.93
N TYR A 135 -17.21 -2.33 1.12
CA TYR A 135 -16.35 -2.51 -0.03
C TYR A 135 -16.42 -1.33 -0.99
N GLU A 136 -17.62 -1.01 -1.49
CA GLU A 136 -17.84 0.04 -2.48
C GLU A 136 -17.42 1.43 -1.99
N ARG A 137 -17.71 1.77 -0.72
CA ARG A 137 -17.47 3.13 -0.21
C ARG A 137 -16.07 3.36 0.35
N LYS A 138 -15.38 2.31 0.81
CA LYS A 138 -14.10 2.46 1.53
C LYS A 138 -12.97 1.67 0.89
N VAL A 139 -13.22 0.44 0.48
CA VAL A 139 -12.17 -0.48 0.02
C VAL A 139 -11.86 -0.24 -1.46
N ALA A 140 -12.87 -0.27 -2.32
CA ALA A 140 -12.69 -0.10 -3.76
C ALA A 140 -11.97 1.21 -4.10
N PRO A 141 -12.31 2.38 -3.52
CA PRO A 141 -11.57 3.61 -3.78
C PRO A 141 -10.09 3.53 -3.37
N LEU A 142 -9.79 2.83 -2.27
CA LEU A 142 -8.41 2.65 -1.81
C LEU A 142 -7.63 1.71 -2.73
N PHE A 143 -8.25 0.64 -3.22
CA PHE A 143 -7.64 -0.26 -4.21
C PHE A 143 -7.40 0.45 -5.54
N THR A 144 -8.36 1.24 -6.01
CA THR A 144 -8.17 2.09 -7.20
C THR A 144 -7.02 3.07 -7.01
N LEU A 145 -6.99 3.80 -5.89
CA LEU A 145 -5.88 4.70 -5.55
C LEU A 145 -4.54 3.96 -5.51
N ALA A 146 -4.56 2.69 -5.07
CA ALA A 146 -3.40 1.84 -5.02
C ALA A 146 -3.04 1.16 -6.37
N SER A 147 -3.73 1.49 -7.46
CA SER A 147 -3.57 0.83 -8.78
C SER A 147 -3.73 -0.70 -8.71
N ILE A 148 -4.64 -1.17 -7.84
CA ILE A 148 -4.98 -2.58 -7.67
C ILE A 148 -6.26 -2.87 -8.44
N THR A 149 -6.20 -3.83 -9.37
CA THR A 149 -7.36 -4.35 -10.07
C THR A 149 -8.01 -5.46 -9.24
N THR A 150 -9.33 -5.41 -9.11
CA THR A 150 -10.09 -6.39 -8.33
C THR A 150 -11.14 -7.09 -9.17
N GLU A 151 -11.21 -8.41 -9.05
CA GLU A 151 -12.36 -9.20 -9.51
C GLU A 151 -13.25 -9.52 -8.31
N ILE A 152 -14.55 -9.24 -8.42
CA ILE A 152 -15.46 -9.30 -7.27
C ILE A 152 -16.45 -10.44 -7.45
N ILE A 153 -16.56 -11.29 -6.43
CA ILE A 153 -17.55 -12.36 -6.34
C ILE A 153 -18.42 -12.10 -5.11
N VAL A 154 -19.69 -11.80 -5.35
CA VAL A 154 -20.67 -11.69 -4.27
C VAL A 154 -21.27 -13.08 -4.02
N THR A 155 -21.14 -13.58 -2.80
CA THR A 155 -21.70 -14.89 -2.44
C THR A 155 -23.19 -14.76 -2.14
N GLU A 156 -23.97 -15.69 -2.63
CA GLU A 156 -25.41 -15.82 -2.46
C GLU A 156 -25.77 -16.85 -1.39
N ARG A 157 -24.91 -17.86 -1.17
CA ARG A 157 -25.14 -18.94 -0.21
C ARG A 157 -23.87 -19.37 0.54
N ALA A 158 -24.07 -20.05 1.67
CA ALA A 158 -22.97 -20.66 2.42
C ALA A 158 -22.20 -21.67 1.57
N ASN A 159 -20.89 -21.75 1.81
CA ASN A 159 -19.91 -22.57 1.09
C ASN A 159 -19.66 -22.20 -0.38
N GLN A 160 -20.35 -21.21 -0.95
CA GLN A 160 -20.13 -20.83 -2.34
C GLN A 160 -18.71 -20.34 -2.58
N ALA A 161 -18.12 -19.59 -1.64
CA ALA A 161 -16.75 -19.10 -1.80
C ALA A 161 -15.74 -20.27 -1.90
N LYS A 162 -15.93 -21.28 -1.05
CA LYS A 162 -15.14 -22.51 -1.07
C LYS A 162 -15.29 -23.25 -2.41
N GLU A 163 -16.52 -23.40 -2.90
CA GLU A 163 -16.82 -24.07 -4.17
C GLU A 163 -16.19 -23.32 -5.36
N SER A 164 -16.38 -22.00 -5.44
CA SER A 164 -15.80 -21.16 -6.50
C SER A 164 -14.28 -21.24 -6.55
N LEU A 165 -13.60 -21.39 -5.41
CA LEU A 165 -12.14 -21.58 -5.37
C LEU A 165 -11.67 -22.88 -6.01
N TYR A 166 -12.52 -23.88 -6.23
CA TYR A 166 -12.15 -25.07 -6.99
C TYR A 166 -12.27 -24.87 -8.51
N GLU A 167 -13.11 -23.95 -8.95
CA GLU A 167 -13.42 -23.73 -10.37
C GLU A 167 -12.57 -22.61 -10.97
N ILE A 168 -12.29 -21.56 -10.20
CA ILE A 168 -11.58 -20.37 -10.69
C ILE A 168 -10.10 -20.68 -10.86
N ASN A 169 -9.48 -20.19 -11.94
CA ASN A 169 -8.02 -20.14 -12.01
C ASN A 169 -7.50 -19.04 -11.06
N ILE A 170 -6.94 -19.43 -9.91
CA ILE A 170 -6.44 -18.49 -8.91
C ILE A 170 -4.99 -18.04 -9.15
N ASP A 171 -4.29 -18.64 -10.12
CA ASP A 171 -2.88 -18.36 -10.40
C ASP A 171 -2.68 -16.99 -11.06
N LYS A 172 -3.76 -16.36 -11.56
CA LYS A 172 -3.76 -14.99 -12.10
C LYS A 172 -3.86 -13.89 -11.04
N TYR A 173 -4.03 -14.23 -9.75
CA TYR A 173 -4.16 -13.24 -8.68
C TYR A 173 -2.96 -13.28 -7.75
N ASP A 174 -2.61 -12.13 -7.18
CA ASP A 174 -1.56 -11.99 -6.17
C ASP A 174 -2.07 -12.32 -4.75
N GLY A 175 -3.39 -12.38 -4.58
CA GLY A 175 -4.02 -12.65 -3.30
C GLY A 175 -5.54 -12.66 -3.38
N ILE A 176 -6.14 -13.15 -2.29
CA ILE A 176 -7.59 -13.25 -2.13
C ILE A 176 -8.00 -12.40 -0.93
N VAL A 177 -9.04 -11.61 -1.09
CA VAL A 177 -9.58 -10.75 -0.04
C VAL A 177 -10.98 -11.21 0.31
N CYS A 178 -11.26 -11.39 1.60
CA CYS A 178 -12.60 -11.64 2.09
C CYS A 178 -13.19 -10.38 2.73
N VAL A 179 -14.40 -10.03 2.34
CA VAL A 179 -15.18 -8.95 2.96
C VAL A 179 -16.35 -9.60 3.71
N GLY A 180 -16.21 -9.71 5.04
CA GLY A 180 -17.12 -10.51 5.83
C GLY A 180 -16.71 -10.66 7.29
N GLY A 181 -17.21 -11.71 7.93
CA GLY A 181 -16.77 -12.19 9.23
C GLY A 181 -16.04 -13.53 9.14
N ASP A 182 -15.88 -14.22 10.27
CA ASP A 182 -15.08 -15.43 10.37
C ASP A 182 -15.57 -16.60 9.50
N GLY A 183 -16.88 -16.72 9.30
CA GLY A 183 -17.46 -17.74 8.40
C GLY A 183 -16.95 -17.61 6.96
N MET A 184 -16.92 -16.38 6.44
CA MET A 184 -16.42 -16.09 5.09
C MET A 184 -14.93 -16.41 4.97
N PHE A 185 -14.15 -16.07 5.99
CA PHE A 185 -12.72 -16.40 6.05
C PHE A 185 -12.50 -17.92 6.10
N SER A 186 -13.27 -18.64 6.91
CA SER A 186 -13.20 -20.10 7.03
C SER A 186 -13.48 -20.80 5.70
N GLU A 187 -14.50 -20.35 4.95
CA GLU A 187 -14.80 -20.90 3.62
C GLU A 187 -13.62 -20.74 2.66
N ILE A 188 -13.02 -19.55 2.60
CA ILE A 188 -11.87 -19.27 1.73
C ILE A 188 -10.65 -20.08 2.15
N LEU A 189 -10.35 -20.13 3.45
CA LEU A 189 -9.21 -20.88 3.97
C LEU A 189 -9.34 -22.37 3.61
N HIS A 190 -10.50 -22.97 3.88
CA HIS A 190 -10.75 -24.37 3.56
C HIS A 190 -10.75 -24.62 2.04
N GLY A 191 -11.26 -23.69 1.23
CA GLY A 191 -11.21 -23.77 -0.22
C GLY A 191 -9.77 -23.75 -0.75
N LEU A 192 -8.96 -22.81 -0.28
CA LEU A 192 -7.56 -22.66 -0.66
C LEU A 192 -6.71 -23.86 -0.24
N VAL A 193 -6.82 -24.29 1.02
CA VAL A 193 -6.08 -25.46 1.52
C VAL A 193 -6.50 -26.70 0.75
N GLY A 194 -7.81 -26.96 0.63
CA GLY A 194 -8.31 -28.14 -0.06
C GLY A 194 -7.93 -28.18 -1.54
N ARG A 195 -7.98 -27.04 -2.25
CA ARG A 195 -7.50 -26.92 -3.63
C ARG A 195 -5.99 -27.16 -3.72
N THR A 196 -5.19 -26.53 -2.86
CA THR A 196 -3.72 -26.66 -2.88
C THR A 196 -3.29 -28.11 -2.70
N GLN A 197 -3.88 -28.80 -1.72
CA GLN A 197 -3.60 -30.22 -1.49
C GLN A 197 -4.08 -31.10 -2.66
N ARG A 198 -5.28 -30.84 -3.19
CA ARG A 198 -5.81 -31.59 -4.34
C ARG A 198 -4.91 -31.43 -5.57
N ASN A 199 -4.47 -30.22 -5.87
CA ASN A 199 -3.59 -29.93 -7.00
C ASN A 199 -2.20 -30.56 -6.83
N ALA A 200 -1.73 -30.69 -5.58
CA ALA A 200 -0.50 -31.39 -5.25
C ALA A 200 -0.63 -32.92 -5.19
N GLY A 201 -1.83 -33.49 -5.42
CA GLY A 201 -2.07 -34.92 -5.32
C GLY A 201 -2.00 -35.47 -3.88
N VAL A 202 -2.12 -34.61 -2.87
CA VAL A 202 -2.06 -34.99 -1.47
C VAL A 202 -3.41 -35.56 -1.03
N ASP A 203 -3.41 -36.78 -0.49
CA ASP A 203 -4.60 -37.43 0.06
C ASP A 203 -5.02 -36.73 1.37
N GLN A 204 -6.20 -36.12 1.36
CA GLN A 204 -6.76 -35.40 2.50
C GLN A 204 -7.15 -36.33 3.66
N ASN A 205 -7.29 -37.64 3.41
CA ASN A 205 -7.66 -38.62 4.42
C ASN A 205 -6.44 -39.23 5.14
N GLN A 206 -5.22 -38.86 4.75
CA GLN A 206 -3.99 -39.31 5.37
C GLN A 206 -3.51 -38.29 6.42
N PRO A 207 -3.62 -38.58 7.73
CA PRO A 207 -3.29 -37.62 8.79
C PRO A 207 -1.81 -37.22 8.83
N ARG A 208 -0.94 -38.04 8.22
CA ARG A 208 0.52 -37.85 8.17
C ARG A 208 1.02 -37.36 6.82
N ALA A 209 0.12 -37.00 5.91
CA ALA A 209 0.52 -36.49 4.61
C ALA A 209 1.25 -35.14 4.77
N ALA A 210 2.33 -34.96 4.01
CA ALA A 210 3.05 -33.70 3.98
C ALA A 210 2.22 -32.66 3.21
N LEU A 211 1.71 -31.64 3.91
CA LEU A 211 0.89 -30.60 3.31
C LEU A 211 1.75 -29.63 2.51
N VAL A 212 1.25 -29.21 1.35
CA VAL A 212 1.88 -28.21 0.50
C VAL A 212 1.37 -26.82 0.87
N PRO A 213 2.26 -25.82 1.06
CA PRO A 213 1.85 -24.45 1.34
C PRO A 213 1.19 -23.81 0.13
N SER A 214 0.15 -23.00 0.37
CA SER A 214 -0.40 -22.14 -0.69
C SER A 214 0.45 -20.87 -0.84
N PRO A 215 0.82 -20.47 -2.06
CA PRO A 215 1.57 -19.23 -2.30
C PRO A 215 0.70 -17.97 -2.15
N LEU A 216 -0.63 -18.12 -2.15
CA LEU A 216 -1.56 -16.99 -2.12
C LEU A 216 -1.75 -16.43 -0.71
N ARG A 217 -1.75 -15.10 -0.63
CA ARG A 217 -2.03 -14.38 0.61
C ARG A 217 -3.52 -14.13 0.76
N ILE A 218 -4.02 -14.21 2.00
CA ILE A 218 -5.41 -13.90 2.34
C ILE A 218 -5.46 -12.56 3.08
N GLY A 219 -6.28 -11.63 2.59
CA GLY A 219 -6.62 -10.38 3.26
C GLY A 219 -8.03 -10.45 3.86
N ILE A 220 -8.22 -9.91 5.06
CA ILE A 220 -9.52 -9.87 5.74
C ILE A 220 -9.98 -8.42 5.87
N ILE A 221 -11.19 -8.14 5.39
CA ILE A 221 -11.86 -6.86 5.57
C ILE A 221 -13.10 -7.09 6.43
N PRO A 222 -13.05 -6.69 7.71
CA PRO A 222 -14.16 -6.94 8.62
C PRO A 222 -15.40 -6.15 8.19
N ALA A 223 -16.50 -6.86 8.00
CA ALA A 223 -17.81 -6.29 7.68
C ALA A 223 -18.86 -6.46 8.80
N GLY A 224 -18.47 -7.09 9.92
CA GLY A 224 -19.32 -7.38 11.07
C GLY A 224 -19.05 -6.49 12.29
N SER A 225 -19.87 -6.67 13.33
CA SER A 225 -19.53 -6.20 14.68
C SER A 225 -18.87 -7.39 15.38
N ALA A 226 -17.62 -7.23 15.78
CA ALA A 226 -17.02 -8.11 16.77
C ALA A 226 -17.79 -7.99 18.10
#